data_AF-A0A917D8C0-F1
#
_entry.id   AF-A0A917D8C0-F1
#
_cell.length_a   1.000
_cell.length_b   1.000
_cell.length_c   1.000
_cell.angle_alpha   90.00
_cell.angle_beta   90.00
_cell.angle_gamma   90.00
#
_symmetry.space_group_name_H-M   'P 1'
#
loop_
_entity.id
_entity.type
_entity.pdbx_description
1 polymer ?
#
loop_
_entity_poly.entity_id
_entity_poly.type
_entity_poly.pdbx_seq_one_letter_code
_entity_poly.pdbx_strand_id
1 'polypeptide(L)' 'MTEINDNKPTDEETHPLGTDKTIPGQQKRPLTEEEDLDNAIDDTFPASDPVPPSRIDGPNN' A
#
# COMPACT_ATOMS: atom_id res chain seq x y z
N MET A 1 22.83 4.98 31.91
CA MET A 1 22.41 4.99 30.50
C MET A 1 21.53 3.77 30.29
N THR A 2 20.31 3.94 29.80
CA THR A 2 19.42 2.80 29.50
C THR A 2 19.81 2.25 28.13
N GLU A 3 20.21 0.98 28.08
CA GLU A 3 20.54 0.28 26.82
C GLU A 3 19.24 0.00 26.06
N ILE A 4 19.11 0.59 24.87
CA ILE A 4 18.05 0.24 23.93
C ILE A 4 18.57 -0.97 23.16
N ASN A 5 18.07 -2.14 23.53
CA ASN A 5 18.29 -3.35 22.76
C ASN A 5 17.38 -3.28 21.53
N ASP A 6 17.95 -2.92 20.38
CA ASP A 6 17.31 -3.05 19.07
C ASP A 6 17.19 -4.53 18.74
N ASN A 7 16.17 -5.17 19.30
CA ASN A 7 15.80 -6.53 18.96
C ASN A 7 15.11 -6.48 17.60
N LYS A 8 15.91 -6.51 16.53
CA LYS A 8 15.41 -6.69 15.16
C LYS A 8 14.89 -8.12 15.06
N PRO A 9 13.58 -8.39 14.92
CA PRO A 9 13.14 -9.71 14.51
C PRO A 9 13.73 -9.98 13.14
N THR A 10 14.57 -11.01 13.07
CA THR A 10 15.10 -11.50 11.81
C THR A 10 14.01 -12.39 11.25
N ASP A 11 13.28 -11.89 10.25
CA ASP A 11 12.27 -12.66 9.50
C ASP A 11 12.97 -13.72 8.65
N GLU A 12 13.52 -14.74 9.31
CA GLU A 12 13.94 -15.99 8.70
C GLU A 12 12.80 -17.00 8.90
N GLU A 13 11.62 -16.69 8.37
CA GLU A 13 10.61 -17.72 8.15
C GLU A 13 11.10 -18.60 7.00
N THR A 14 11.74 -19.70 7.36
CA THR A 14 12.04 -20.80 6.45
C THR A 14 10.70 -21.40 5.99
N HIS A 15 10.11 -20.85 4.93
CA HIS A 15 8.88 -21.41 4.37
C HIS A 15 9.16 -22.85 3.91
N PRO A 16 8.44 -23.87 4.45
CA PRO A 16 8.59 -25.22 3.95
C PRO A 16 8.08 -25.22 2.50
N LEU A 17 8.97 -25.44 1.53
CA LEU A 17 8.59 -25.76 0.16
C LEU A 17 7.89 -27.13 0.16
N GLY A 18 6.60 -27.11 0.49
CA GLY A 18 5.69 -28.23 0.38
C GLY A 18 5.60 -28.66 -1.07
N THR A 19 5.84 -29.94 -1.32
CA THR A 19 5.72 -30.61 -2.61
C THR A 19 4.25 -30.74 -3.01
N ASP A 20 3.62 -29.62 -3.36
CA ASP A 20 2.32 -29.62 -4.03
C ASP A 20 2.44 -28.74 -5.27
N LYS A 21 1.97 -29.26 -6.41
CA LYS A 21 2.05 -28.54 -7.69
C LYS A 21 1.05 -27.38 -7.65
N THR A 22 1.45 -26.26 -7.05
CA THR A 22 0.69 -25.02 -7.09
C THR A 22 0.60 -24.57 -8.54
N ILE A 23 -0.61 -24.30 -9.01
CA ILE A 23 -0.83 -23.68 -10.32
C ILE A 23 -0.10 -22.32 -10.29
N PRO A 24 0.91 -22.10 -11.15
CA PRO A 24 1.63 -20.83 -11.18
C PRO A 24 0.63 -19.70 -11.43
N GLY A 25 0.54 -18.74 -10.50
CA GLY A 25 -0.31 -17.55 -10.63
C GLY A 25 -1.50 -17.45 -9.66
N GLN A 26 -1.77 -18.47 -8.82
CA GLN A 26 -2.84 -18.40 -7.81
C GLN A 26 -2.32 -18.24 -6.37
N GLN A 27 -1.02 -18.05 -6.19
CA GLN A 27 -0.42 -17.80 -4.88
C GLN A 27 -0.59 -16.32 -4.51
N LYS A 28 -1.71 -15.97 -3.85
CA LYS A 28 -1.81 -14.67 -3.19
C LYS A 28 -0.91 -14.68 -1.96
N ARG A 29 0.25 -14.03 -2.07
CA ARG A 29 1.02 -13.65 -0.88
C ARG A 29 0.27 -12.55 -0.13
N PRO A 30 0.30 -12.53 1.21
CA PRO A 30 -0.11 -11.35 1.96
C PRO A 30 0.69 -10.13 1.48
N LEU A 31 0.02 -8.98 1.35
CA LEU A 31 0.69 -7.70 1.08
C LEU A 31 1.52 -7.31 2.30
N THR A 32 2.68 -6.70 2.06
CA THR A 32 3.42 -6.06 3.16
C THR A 32 2.70 -4.77 3.58
N GLU A 33 3.00 -4.27 4.78
CA GLU A 33 2.42 -3.01 5.27
C GLU A 33 2.77 -1.82 4.34
N GLU A 34 3.96 -1.82 3.75
CA GLU A 34 4.39 -0.81 2.78
C GLU A 34 3.56 -0.86 1.49
N GLU A 35 3.31 -2.07 0.96
CA GLU A 35 2.48 -2.25 -0.24
C GLU A 35 1.01 -1.87 0.02
N ASP A 36 0.48 -2.15 1.21
CA ASP A 36 -0.87 -1.73 1.58
C ASP A 36 -0.98 -0.20 1.69
N LEU A 37 0.04 0.45 2.25
CA LEU A 37 0.10 1.91 2.35
C LEU A 37 0.14 2.57 0.97
N ASP A 38 0.95 2.06 0.05
CA ASP A 38 1.03 2.59 -1.32
C ASP A 38 -0.31 2.47 -2.06
N ASN A 39 -0.99 1.31 -1.94
CA ASN A 39 -2.32 1.13 -2.52
C ASN A 39 -3.35 2.10 -1.92
N ALA A 40 -3.30 2.31 -0.60
CA ALA A 40 -4.20 3.24 0.08
C ALA A 40 -3.97 4.70 -0.39
N ILE A 41 -2.73 5.09 -0.69
CA ILE A 41 -2.42 6.40 -1.24
C ILE A 41 -3.03 6.54 -2.64
N ASP A 42 -2.81 5.57 -3.52
CA ASP A 42 -3.32 5.58 -4.90
C ASP A 42 -4.85 5.66 -4.96
N ASP A 43 -5.56 5.04 -4.02
CA ASP A 43 -7.02 5.11 -3.92
C ASP A 43 -7.55 6.49 -3.47
N THR A 44 -6.74 7.25 -2.71
CA THR A 44 -7.17 8.55 -2.13
C THR A 44 -6.90 9.75 -3.04
N PHE A 45 -6.01 9.59 -4.02
CA PHE A 45 -5.65 10.64 -4.97
C PHE A 45 -6.09 10.22 -6.38
N PRO A 46 -7.30 10.63 -6.82
CA PRO A 46 -7.70 10.36 -8.20
C PRO A 46 -6.65 10.90 -9.16
N ALA A 47 -6.28 10.12 -10.18
CA ALA A 47 -5.32 10.56 -11.20
C ALA A 47 -5.79 11.78 -12.02
N SER A 48 -7.03 12.24 -11.82
CA SER A 48 -7.55 13.49 -12.37
C SER A 48 -7.44 14.62 -11.33
N ASP A 49 -6.81 15.73 -11.73
CA ASP A 49 -6.80 16.98 -10.95
C ASP A 49 -8.21 17.36 -10.45
N PRO A 50 -8.32 18.03 -9.28
CA PRO A 50 -9.60 18.50 -8.76
C PRO A 50 -10.30 19.43 -9.76
N VAL A 51 -11.64 19.35 -9.81
CA VAL A 51 -12.45 20.22 -10.68
C VAL A 51 -12.18 21.69 -10.32
N PRO A 52 -11.71 22.52 -11.27
CA PRO A 52 -11.44 23.92 -11.00
C PRO A 52 -12.74 24.62 -10.61
N PRO A 53 -12.70 25.59 -9.68
CA PRO A 53 -13.89 26.34 -9.30
C PRO A 53 -14.48 27.02 -10.54
N SER A 54 -15.76 26.78 -10.80
CA SER A 54 -16.51 27.51 -11.81
C SER A 54 -16.50 28.98 -11.40
N ARG A 55 -15.92 29.84 -12.26
CA ARG A 55 -16.07 31.30 -12.13
C ARG A 55 -17.56 31.58 -12.20
N ILE A 56 -18.17 31.80 -11.04
CA ILE A 56 -19.52 32.34 -10.95
C ILE A 56 -19.36 33.80 -11.40
N ASP A 57 -19.67 34.05 -12.67
CA ASP A 57 -19.77 35.43 -13.14
C ASP A 57 -20.89 36.05 -12.30
N GLY A 58 -20.56 37.13 -11.59
CA GLY A 58 -21.48 37.79 -10.66
C GLY A 58 -22.78 38.21 -11.35
N PRO A 59 -23.81 38.60 -10.58
CA PRO A 59 -25.11 38.94 -11.16
C PRO A 59 -24.94 39.98 -12.27
N ASN A 60 -25.35 39.61 -13.49
CA ASN A 60 -25.41 40.49 -14.64
C ASN A 60 -26.24 41.73 -14.28
N ASN A 61 -25.68 42.89 -14.63
CA ASN A 61 -26.14 44.26 -14.44
C ASN A 61 -27.66 44.45 -14.63
#